data_AF-A0A6H2DRW8-F1
#
_entry.id   AF-A0A6H2DRW8-F1
#
_cell.length_a   1.000
_cell.length_b   1.000
_cell.length_c   1.000
_cell.angle_alpha   90.00
_cell.angle_beta   90.00
_cell.angle_gamma   90.00
#
_symmetry.space_group_name_H-M   'P 1'
#
loop_
_entity.id
_entity.type
_entity.pdbx_description
1 polymer ?
#
loop_
_entity_poly.entity_id
_entity_poly.type
_entity_poly.pdbx_seq_one_letter_code
_entity_poly.pdbx_strand_id
1 'polypeptide(L)'
;MIIKFKYKVLTNEDSKKQLINYFFKHRIFNKYINKDEEKEGIKVFYSSFFLYLKFEDKKQFFLIFLHFQRNTKEVSIVKKHISRFFKKVKKYSKLFLLTTDTLVGLGTFVNKPDLKTIYLLKRRPLDKKIIILIGKVNQLKTFISQKNFEKYQQDFDKYWPGSTSLIIEKQGFRIPNNTDVQNLLLQKGPAFVSSANISNQNNLTLEEATKKFTCILNVYNLTVGNGTASTIIDLKTKKVLR
;
A
#
# COMPACT_ATOMS: atom_id res chain seq x y z
N MET A 1 6.55 -8.62 -43.09
CA MET A 1 5.75 -7.46 -43.53
C MET A 1 5.18 -6.78 -42.29
N ILE A 2 5.82 -5.71 -41.80
CA ILE A 2 5.48 -5.04 -40.54
C ILE A 2 4.89 -3.67 -40.88
N ILE A 3 3.63 -3.45 -40.52
CA ILE A 3 2.92 -2.19 -40.72
C ILE A 3 3.50 -1.15 -39.77
N LYS A 4 4.19 -0.13 -40.30
CA LYS A 4 4.67 1.03 -39.55
C LYS A 4 3.52 2.02 -39.33
N PHE A 5 3.13 2.27 -38.09
CA PHE A 5 2.35 3.45 -37.74
C PHE A 5 3.28 4.57 -37.26
N LYS A 6 3.23 5.74 -37.92
CA LYS A 6 3.87 6.99 -37.47
C LYS A 6 3.02 7.60 -36.35
N TYR A 7 3.63 7.96 -35.22
CA TYR A 7 2.98 8.80 -34.21
C TYR A 7 3.90 9.96 -33.78
N LYS A 8 3.28 11.14 -33.60
CA LYS A 8 3.90 12.41 -33.20
C LYS A 8 3.41 12.75 -31.79
N VAL A 9 4.32 12.91 -30.83
CA VAL A 9 4.00 13.33 -29.46
C VAL A 9 3.96 14.86 -29.42
N LEU A 10 2.87 15.44 -28.92
CA LEU A 10 2.74 16.88 -28.70
C LEU A 10 2.38 17.12 -27.24
N THR A 11 3.35 17.56 -26.45
CA THR A 11 3.13 18.23 -25.16
C THR A 11 3.70 19.64 -25.29
N ASN A 12 2.87 20.68 -25.21
CA ASN A 12 3.38 22.05 -25.20
C ASN A 12 3.86 22.44 -23.78
N GLU A 13 4.77 23.43 -23.71
CA GLU A 13 5.39 23.97 -22.48
C GLU A 13 4.36 24.33 -21.40
N ASP A 14 3.22 24.89 -21.81
CA ASP A 14 2.18 25.36 -20.89
C ASP A 14 1.46 24.20 -20.17
N SER A 15 1.27 23.07 -20.87
CA SER A 15 0.73 21.84 -20.28
C SER A 15 1.66 21.26 -19.22
N LYS A 16 2.98 21.36 -19.40
CA LYS A 16 3.99 20.93 -18.42
C LYS A 16 3.91 21.79 -17.15
N LYS A 17 3.79 23.11 -17.30
CA LYS A 17 3.77 24.08 -16.20
C LYS A 17 2.52 23.97 -15.31
N GLN A 18 1.35 23.78 -15.92
CA GLN A 18 0.08 23.59 -15.19
C GLN A 18 0.04 22.26 -14.43
N LEU A 19 0.63 21.20 -15.00
CA LEU A 19 0.76 19.89 -14.37
C LEU A 19 1.60 19.96 -13.09
N ILE A 20 2.76 20.63 -13.19
CA ILE A 20 3.69 20.85 -12.08
C ILE A 20 2.99 21.60 -10.94
N ASN A 21 2.24 22.65 -11.25
CA ASN A 21 1.50 23.43 -10.25
C ASN A 21 0.41 22.61 -9.52
N TYR A 22 -0.32 21.74 -10.21
CA TYR A 22 -1.30 20.86 -9.58
C TYR A 22 -0.66 19.87 -8.60
N PHE A 23 0.50 19.30 -8.97
CA PHE A 23 1.23 18.38 -8.11
C PHE A 23 1.82 19.05 -6.86
N PHE A 24 2.37 20.26 -7.01
CA PHE A 24 2.84 21.07 -5.87
C PHE A 24 1.70 21.44 -4.92
N LYS A 25 0.54 21.84 -5.46
CA LYS A 25 -0.65 22.22 -4.69
C LYS A 25 -1.17 21.09 -3.79
N HIS A 26 -1.05 19.83 -4.24
CA HIS A 26 -1.56 18.67 -3.49
C HIS A 26 -0.49 17.91 -2.70
N ARG A 27 0.76 18.40 -2.66
CA ARG A 27 1.93 17.82 -1.93
C ARG A 27 2.17 16.33 -2.22
N ILE A 28 1.73 15.81 -3.37
CA ILE A 28 1.72 14.36 -3.64
C ILE A 28 3.13 13.83 -3.97
N PHE A 29 4.07 14.68 -4.42
CA PHE A 29 5.36 14.22 -4.97
C PHE A 29 6.61 15.07 -4.65
N ASN A 30 6.62 15.89 -3.59
CA ASN A 30 7.76 16.76 -3.24
C ASN A 30 9.13 16.05 -3.09
N LYS A 31 9.19 14.72 -3.06
CA LYS A 31 10.42 13.93 -2.89
C LYS A 31 11.01 13.35 -4.19
N TYR A 32 10.34 13.52 -5.34
CA TYR A 32 10.64 12.78 -6.57
C TYR A 32 10.99 13.65 -7.79
N ILE A 33 11.04 14.98 -7.64
CA ILE A 33 11.25 15.92 -8.76
C ILE A 33 12.74 16.11 -9.09
N ASN A 34 13.66 15.69 -8.22
CA ASN A 34 15.09 15.80 -8.47
C ASN A 34 15.68 14.44 -8.82
N LYS A 35 15.77 14.13 -10.12
CA LYS A 35 16.88 13.37 -10.73
C LYS A 35 16.70 13.31 -12.24
N ASP A 36 17.58 14.04 -12.93
CA ASP A 36 17.83 13.94 -14.36
C ASP A 36 18.31 12.52 -14.73
N GLU A 37 17.89 12.01 -15.89
CA GLU A 37 18.75 11.79 -17.06
C GLU A 37 18.12 10.85 -18.09
N GLU A 38 18.41 11.19 -19.33
CA GLU A 38 18.06 10.51 -20.57
C GLU A 38 18.66 9.10 -20.65
N LYS A 39 17.86 8.12 -21.10
CA LYS A 39 18.19 7.10 -22.14
C LYS A 39 17.15 5.97 -22.17
N GLU A 40 16.98 5.42 -23.37
CA GLU A 40 16.39 4.12 -23.71
C GLU A 40 14.85 3.97 -23.88
N GLY A 41 14.46 3.83 -25.16
CA GLY A 41 13.68 2.66 -25.60
C GLY A 41 12.19 2.58 -25.26
N ILE A 42 11.41 3.64 -25.45
CA ILE A 42 9.95 3.61 -25.28
C ILE A 42 9.28 2.79 -26.40
N LYS A 43 8.59 1.68 -26.06
CA LYS A 43 7.64 0.99 -26.97
C LYS A 43 6.20 1.27 -26.54
N VAL A 44 5.40 1.82 -27.46
CA VAL A 44 3.99 2.17 -27.25
C VAL A 44 3.10 1.17 -27.99
N PHE A 45 2.13 0.57 -27.28
CA PHE A 45 1.10 -0.28 -27.87
C PHE A 45 -0.28 0.30 -27.56
N TYR A 46 -1.17 0.31 -28.56
CA TYR A 46 -2.57 0.73 -28.42
C TYR A 46 -3.52 -0.43 -28.68
N SER A 47 -4.45 -0.67 -27.75
CA SER A 47 -5.78 -1.21 -28.06
C SER A 47 -6.80 -0.69 -27.03
N SER A 48 -8.07 -0.83 -27.34
CA SER A 48 -9.18 0.08 -27.00
C SER A 48 -9.48 0.37 -25.52
N PHE A 49 -8.81 -0.22 -24.51
CA PHE A 49 -9.24 -0.04 -23.11
C PHE A 49 -8.18 0.04 -22.00
N PHE A 50 -6.86 -0.01 -22.29
CA PHE A 50 -5.84 0.21 -21.25
C PHE A 50 -4.59 0.87 -21.83
N LEU A 51 -3.95 1.75 -21.06
CA LEU A 51 -2.59 2.21 -21.32
C LEU A 51 -1.66 1.51 -20.33
N TYR A 52 -0.75 0.69 -20.85
CA TYR A 52 0.21 -0.11 -20.11
C TYR A 52 1.62 0.30 -20.51
N LEU A 53 2.48 0.58 -19.54
CA LEU A 53 3.93 0.64 -19.76
C LEU A 53 4.60 -0.31 -18.76
N LYS A 54 5.37 -1.27 -19.30
CA LYS A 54 6.28 -2.13 -18.56
C LYS A 54 7.69 -1.68 -18.93
N PHE A 55 8.41 -1.14 -17.97
CA PHE A 55 9.84 -0.91 -18.10
C PHE A 55 10.57 -2.15 -17.59
N GLU A 56 11.52 -2.63 -18.37
CA GLU A 56 12.43 -3.67 -17.92
C GLU A 56 13.42 -3.02 -16.96
N ASP A 57 13.32 -3.50 -15.74
CA ASP A 57 14.12 -3.21 -14.58
C ASP A 57 13.80 -1.97 -13.71
N LYS A 58 13.57 -2.27 -12.43
CA LYS A 58 13.11 -1.42 -11.32
C LYS A 58 11.68 -0.87 -11.44
N LYS A 59 10.77 -1.53 -10.73
CA LYS A 59 9.34 -1.21 -10.52
C LYS A 59 9.10 0.29 -10.20
N GLN A 60 8.97 1.13 -11.23
CA GLN A 60 8.52 2.51 -11.11
C GLN A 60 7.21 2.70 -11.89
N PHE A 61 6.29 3.47 -11.31
CA PHE A 61 4.97 3.75 -11.87
C PHE A 61 4.93 5.21 -12.34
N PHE A 62 4.63 5.43 -13.62
CA PHE A 62 4.37 6.76 -14.15
C PHE A 62 2.90 6.90 -14.55
N LEU A 63 2.29 8.05 -14.21
CA LEU A 63 0.98 8.43 -14.71
C LEU A 63 1.13 9.19 -16.03
N ILE A 64 0.44 8.74 -17.07
CA ILE A 64 0.38 9.41 -18.36
C ILE A 64 -0.87 10.30 -18.41
N PHE A 65 -0.67 11.56 -18.80
CA PHE A 65 -1.73 12.52 -19.06
C PHE A 65 -2.00 12.60 -20.57
N LEU A 66 -3.27 12.43 -20.94
CA LEU A 66 -3.72 12.53 -22.32
C LEU A 66 -4.33 13.92 -22.53
N HIS A 67 -3.69 14.74 -23.37
CA HIS A 67 -4.27 15.97 -23.89
C HIS A 67 -5.04 15.65 -25.17
N PHE A 68 -6.28 16.14 -25.27
CA PHE A 68 -7.14 15.90 -26.42
C PHE A 68 -7.38 17.20 -27.18
N GLN A 69 -6.89 17.28 -28.42
CA GLN A 69 -7.01 18.48 -29.27
C GLN A 69 -8.45 18.79 -29.72
N ARG A 70 -9.37 17.81 -29.66
CA ARG A 70 -10.79 17.97 -30.03
C ARG A 70 -11.68 17.26 -29.02
N ASN A 71 -12.84 17.84 -28.69
CA ASN A 71 -13.79 17.24 -27.78
C ASN A 71 -14.71 16.26 -28.55
N THR A 72 -14.26 15.03 -28.73
CA THR A 72 -15.04 13.96 -29.37
C THR A 72 -15.72 13.05 -28.35
N LYS A 73 -16.62 12.17 -28.80
CA LYS A 73 -17.31 11.19 -27.93
C LYS A 73 -16.31 10.27 -27.22
N GLU A 74 -15.24 9.87 -27.91
CA GLU A 74 -14.14 9.05 -27.39
C GLU A 74 -13.41 9.77 -26.26
N VAL A 75 -13.15 11.07 -26.42
CA VAL A 75 -12.51 11.93 -25.40
C VAL A 75 -13.38 12.05 -24.15
N SER A 76 -14.69 12.19 -24.31
CA SER A 76 -15.64 12.21 -23.18
C SER A 76 -15.61 10.89 -22.40
N ILE A 77 -15.55 9.75 -23.09
CA ILE A 77 -15.41 8.43 -22.47
C ILE A 77 -14.10 8.36 -21.69
N VAL A 78 -12.97 8.69 -22.29
CA VAL A 78 -11.66 8.63 -21.59
C VAL A 78 -11.63 9.55 -20.37
N LYS A 79 -12.12 10.80 -20.47
CA LYS A 79 -12.27 11.71 -19.32
C LYS A 79 -13.08 11.08 -18.19
N LYS A 80 -14.18 10.39 -18.52
CA LYS A 80 -15.03 9.68 -17.55
C LYS A 80 -14.28 8.52 -16.87
N HIS A 81 -13.48 7.76 -17.62
CA HIS A 81 -12.66 6.68 -17.07
C HIS A 81 -11.55 7.19 -16.15
N ILE A 82 -10.83 8.24 -16.57
CA ILE A 82 -9.79 8.90 -15.77
C ILE A 82 -10.38 9.46 -14.47
N SER A 83 -11.50 10.20 -14.55
CA SER A 83 -12.18 10.74 -13.38
C SER A 83 -12.59 9.64 -12.39
N ARG A 84 -13.13 8.52 -12.90
CA ARG A 84 -13.45 7.35 -12.06
C ARG A 84 -12.22 6.73 -11.41
N PHE A 85 -11.11 6.64 -12.12
CA PHE A 85 -9.85 6.14 -11.57
C PHE A 85 -9.35 7.04 -10.43
N PHE A 86 -9.24 8.35 -10.64
CA PHE A 86 -8.81 9.27 -9.59
C PHE A 86 -9.77 9.33 -8.40
N LYS A 87 -11.08 9.20 -8.65
CA LYS A 87 -12.07 9.05 -7.57
C LYS A 87 -11.81 7.80 -6.74
N LYS A 88 -11.44 6.68 -7.37
CA LYS A 88 -11.01 5.47 -6.65
C LYS A 88 -9.70 5.68 -5.91
N VAL A 89 -8.66 6.23 -6.54
CA VAL A 89 -7.37 6.52 -5.88
C VAL A 89 -7.57 7.40 -4.66
N LYS A 90 -8.34 8.48 -4.78
CA LYS A 90 -8.68 9.37 -3.65
C LYS A 90 -9.40 8.60 -2.54
N LYS A 91 -10.37 7.74 -2.90
CA LYS A 91 -11.10 6.89 -1.95
C LYS A 91 -10.16 5.97 -1.16
N TYR A 92 -9.12 5.42 -1.79
CA TYR A 92 -8.20 4.46 -1.17
C TYR A 92 -6.87 5.09 -0.70
N SER A 93 -6.76 6.42 -0.71
CA SER A 93 -5.52 7.15 -0.38
C SER A 93 -5.01 6.96 1.05
N LYS A 94 -5.87 6.47 1.95
CA LYS A 94 -5.54 6.14 3.36
C LYS A 94 -5.02 4.71 3.54
N LEU A 95 -5.07 3.90 2.48
CA LEU A 95 -4.58 2.53 2.51
C LEU A 95 -3.17 2.45 1.95
N PHE A 96 -2.45 1.41 2.33
CA PHE A 96 -1.14 1.08 1.80
C PHE A 96 -0.94 -0.43 1.68
N LEU A 97 -0.01 -0.81 0.81
CA LEU A 97 0.62 -2.13 0.81
C LEU A 97 1.97 -2.04 1.51
N LEU A 98 2.30 -3.05 2.32
CA LEU A 98 3.54 -3.10 3.11
C LEU A 98 4.10 -4.52 3.05
N THR A 99 5.32 -4.70 2.58
CA THR A 99 6.03 -5.96 2.81
C THR A 99 6.47 -6.06 4.26
N THR A 100 6.26 -7.21 4.89
CA THR A 100 6.75 -7.52 6.24
C THR A 100 7.67 -8.73 6.19
N ASP A 101 8.32 -9.04 7.31
CA ASP A 101 9.07 -10.27 7.60
C ASP A 101 8.24 -11.57 7.45
N THR A 102 6.92 -11.47 7.26
CA THR A 102 6.02 -12.61 7.04
C THR A 102 5.35 -12.56 5.67
N LEU A 103 4.30 -11.75 5.54
CA LEU A 103 3.47 -11.63 4.35
C LEU A 103 3.37 -10.17 3.92
N VAL A 104 2.98 -9.95 2.67
CA VAL A 104 2.54 -8.62 2.23
C VAL A 104 1.26 -8.25 2.98
N GLY A 105 1.24 -7.07 3.57
CA GLY A 105 0.13 -6.51 4.31
C GLY A 105 -0.62 -5.45 3.51
N LEU A 106 -1.93 -5.43 3.68
CA LEU A 106 -2.83 -4.32 3.35
C LEU A 106 -3.19 -3.62 4.67
N GLY A 107 -2.90 -2.33 4.76
CA GLY A 107 -3.04 -1.59 6.02
C GLY A 107 -3.46 -0.14 5.89
N THR A 108 -3.67 0.46 7.05
CA THR A 108 -3.98 1.88 7.25
C THR A 108 -3.42 2.33 8.61
N PHE A 109 -2.89 3.56 8.69
CA PHE A 109 -2.29 4.07 9.92
C PHE A 109 -3.37 4.42 10.97
N VAL A 110 -3.08 4.16 12.25
CA VAL A 110 -4.00 4.35 13.38
C VAL A 110 -4.41 5.82 13.56
N ASN A 111 -3.55 6.77 13.19
CA ASN A 111 -3.84 8.20 13.28
C ASN A 111 -4.93 8.68 12.31
N LYS A 112 -5.10 8.02 11.17
CA LYS A 112 -6.10 8.34 10.13
C LYS A 112 -6.65 7.05 9.52
N PRO A 113 -7.33 6.20 10.33
CA PRO A 113 -7.63 4.85 9.93
C PRO A 113 -8.78 4.79 8.92
N ASP A 114 -8.76 3.78 8.06
CA ASP A 114 -9.88 3.40 7.20
C ASP A 114 -10.13 1.88 7.24
N LEU A 115 -10.50 1.38 8.42
CA LEU A 115 -10.74 -0.05 8.64
C LEU A 115 -11.91 -0.58 7.82
N LYS A 116 -12.97 0.21 7.67
CA LYS A 116 -14.17 -0.16 6.89
C LYS A 116 -13.78 -0.56 5.47
N THR A 117 -12.89 0.21 4.84
CA THR A 117 -12.44 -0.08 3.49
C THR A 117 -11.56 -1.34 3.44
N ILE A 118 -10.72 -1.60 4.44
CA ILE A 118 -9.94 -2.86 4.51
C ILE A 118 -10.89 -4.07 4.62
N TYR A 119 -11.87 -4.04 5.53
CA TYR A 119 -12.84 -5.13 5.67
C TYR A 119 -13.61 -5.38 4.36
N LEU A 120 -14.06 -4.30 3.70
CA LEU A 120 -14.77 -4.37 2.42
C LEU A 120 -13.90 -4.98 1.31
N LEU A 121 -12.67 -4.48 1.13
CA LEU A 121 -11.75 -4.95 0.08
C LEU A 121 -11.37 -6.42 0.27
N LYS A 122 -11.19 -6.84 1.52
CA LYS A 122 -10.80 -8.22 1.87
C LYS A 122 -11.98 -9.19 1.94
N ARG A 123 -13.22 -8.71 1.89
CA ARG A 123 -14.43 -9.48 2.26
C ARG A 123 -14.22 -10.18 3.61
N ARG A 124 -13.63 -9.45 4.56
CA ARG A 124 -13.20 -10.01 5.83
C ARG A 124 -14.38 -9.98 6.82
N PRO A 125 -14.66 -11.09 7.53
CA PRO A 125 -15.62 -11.10 8.63
C PRO A 125 -15.23 -10.11 9.74
N LEU A 126 -16.21 -9.41 10.32
CA LEU A 126 -15.97 -8.33 11.30
C LEU A 126 -15.50 -8.86 12.67
N ASP A 127 -15.84 -10.11 13.01
CA ASP A 127 -15.36 -10.83 14.19
C ASP A 127 -13.84 -11.06 14.13
N LYS A 128 -13.27 -11.21 12.93
CA LYS A 128 -11.83 -11.34 12.74
C LYS A 128 -11.16 -9.96 12.79
N LYS A 129 -10.81 -9.50 13.99
CA LYS A 129 -10.10 -8.23 14.17
C LYS A 129 -8.80 -8.14 13.37
N ILE A 130 -8.46 -6.92 12.93
CA ILE A 130 -7.21 -6.62 12.22
C ILE A 130 -6.10 -6.38 13.26
N ILE A 131 -4.91 -6.91 13.02
CA ILE A 131 -3.76 -6.77 13.92
C ILE A 131 -3.21 -5.35 13.82
N ILE A 132 -2.73 -4.81 14.94
CA ILE A 132 -2.00 -3.54 14.98
C ILE A 132 -0.50 -3.85 14.95
N LEU A 133 0.20 -3.36 13.93
CA LEU A 133 1.66 -3.34 13.92
C LEU A 133 2.15 -2.09 14.64
N ILE A 134 3.15 -2.29 15.50
CA ILE A 134 3.86 -1.21 16.21
C ILE A 134 5.36 -1.35 15.94
N GLY A 135 6.09 -0.24 15.98
CA GLY A 135 7.54 -0.20 15.79
C GLY A 135 8.32 -0.49 17.07
N LYS A 136 7.74 -0.21 18.25
CA LYS A 136 8.35 -0.51 19.56
C LYS A 136 7.31 -0.76 20.64
N VAL A 137 7.70 -1.50 21.69
CA VAL A 137 6.83 -1.88 22.82
C VAL A 137 6.16 -0.67 23.46
N ASN A 138 6.86 0.46 23.61
CA ASN A 138 6.29 1.67 24.22
C ASN A 138 5.02 2.20 23.52
N GLN A 139 4.82 1.92 22.23
CA GLN A 139 3.59 2.31 21.54
C GLN A 139 2.35 1.56 22.07
N LEU A 140 2.50 0.45 22.80
CA LEU A 140 1.37 -0.25 23.45
C LEU A 140 0.70 0.56 24.54
N LYS A 141 1.44 1.48 25.20
CA LYS A 141 0.90 2.27 26.33
C LYS A 141 -0.34 3.09 25.94
N THR A 142 -0.55 3.36 24.66
CA THR A 142 -1.74 4.06 24.15
C THR A 142 -2.92 3.13 23.83
N PHE A 143 -2.73 1.81 23.92
CA PHE A 143 -3.74 0.81 23.52
C PHE A 143 -4.15 -0.14 24.64
N ILE A 144 -3.31 -0.34 25.65
CA ILE A 144 -3.56 -1.29 26.74
C ILE A 144 -3.42 -0.61 28.10
N SER A 145 -4.08 -1.15 29.12
CA SER A 145 -3.95 -0.66 30.49
C SER A 145 -2.51 -0.79 31.01
N GLN A 146 -2.10 0.16 31.86
CA GLN A 146 -0.79 0.13 32.52
C GLN A 146 -0.54 -1.20 33.26
N LYS A 147 -1.57 -1.73 33.93
CA LYS A 147 -1.54 -3.04 34.60
C LYS A 147 -1.16 -4.18 33.64
N ASN A 148 -1.77 -4.25 32.46
CA ASN A 148 -1.43 -5.29 31.48
C ASN A 148 -0.08 -5.03 30.79
N PHE A 149 0.30 -3.77 30.60
CA PHE A 149 1.61 -3.42 30.07
C PHE A 149 2.74 -3.93 30.98
N GLU A 150 2.63 -3.73 32.29
CA GLU A 150 3.60 -4.23 33.28
C GLU A 150 3.55 -5.76 33.39
N LYS A 151 2.34 -6.35 33.46
CA LYS A 151 2.15 -7.79 33.61
C LYS A 151 2.83 -8.63 32.52
N TYR A 152 2.85 -8.14 31.28
CA TYR A 152 3.28 -8.92 30.11
C TYR A 152 4.67 -8.55 29.57
N GLN A 153 5.50 -7.81 30.33
CA GLN A 153 6.85 -7.41 29.86
C GLN A 153 7.69 -8.61 29.39
N GLN A 154 7.74 -9.69 30.17
CA GLN A 154 8.48 -10.91 29.80
C GLN A 154 7.95 -11.56 28.52
N ASP A 155 6.64 -11.50 28.25
CA ASP A 155 6.07 -11.98 26.99
C ASP A 155 6.50 -11.09 25.82
N PHE A 156 6.62 -9.77 26.03
CA PHE A 156 7.08 -8.85 24.99
C PHE A 156 8.53 -9.15 24.59
N ASP A 157 9.41 -9.31 25.57
CA ASP A 157 10.83 -9.62 25.34
C ASP A 157 11.03 -10.99 24.68
N LYS A 158 10.17 -11.95 25.02
CA LYS A 158 10.22 -13.32 24.47
C LYS A 158 9.80 -13.38 23.00
N TYR A 159 8.75 -12.66 22.62
CA TYR A 159 8.08 -12.84 21.33
C TYR A 159 8.35 -11.73 20.30
N TRP A 160 8.81 -10.56 20.74
CA TRP A 160 9.02 -9.41 19.88
C TRP A 160 10.45 -8.86 19.95
N PRO A 161 10.98 -8.34 18.83
CA PRO A 161 10.39 -8.34 17.48
C PRO A 161 10.37 -9.73 16.83
N GLY A 162 9.36 -10.03 16.01
CA GLY A 162 9.22 -11.39 15.47
C GLY A 162 7.95 -11.69 14.70
N SER A 163 7.79 -12.96 14.35
CA SER A 163 6.62 -13.53 13.65
C SER A 163 5.47 -13.91 14.58
N THR A 164 5.42 -13.39 15.81
CA THR A 164 4.34 -13.67 16.76
C THR A 164 3.45 -12.44 16.96
N SER A 165 2.14 -12.64 16.96
CA SER A 165 1.13 -11.65 17.31
C SER A 165 0.53 -11.99 18.66
N LEU A 166 0.50 -11.02 19.58
CA LEU A 166 -0.02 -11.20 20.94
C LEU A 166 -1.36 -10.50 21.06
N ILE A 167 -2.39 -11.23 21.53
CA ILE A 167 -3.69 -10.66 21.86
C ILE A 167 -3.68 -10.21 23.32
N ILE A 168 -3.94 -8.91 23.50
CA ILE A 168 -4.01 -8.22 24.77
C ILE A 168 -5.29 -7.38 24.73
N GLU A 169 -6.13 -7.46 25.77
CA GLU A 169 -7.39 -6.70 25.84
C GLU A 169 -8.28 -6.86 24.58
N LYS A 170 -8.35 -8.08 24.06
CA LYS A 170 -9.11 -8.44 22.85
C LYS A 170 -8.61 -7.76 21.56
N GLN A 171 -7.37 -7.27 21.53
CA GLN A 171 -6.74 -6.68 20.35
C GLN A 171 -5.37 -7.34 20.10
N GLY A 172 -5.10 -7.71 18.85
CA GLY A 172 -3.83 -8.31 18.45
C GLY A 172 -2.81 -7.22 18.11
N PHE A 173 -1.59 -7.40 18.61
CA PHE A 173 -0.43 -6.53 18.34
C PHE A 173 0.73 -7.35 17.78
N ARG A 174 1.66 -6.69 17.08
CA ARG A 174 2.92 -7.30 16.65
C ARG A 174 4.00 -6.26 16.37
N ILE A 175 5.24 -6.58 16.72
CA ILE A 175 6.44 -5.87 16.25
C ILE A 175 7.11 -6.75 15.18
N PRO A 176 7.08 -6.36 13.89
CA PRO A 176 7.78 -7.08 12.83
C PRO A 176 9.30 -7.12 13.07
N ASN A 177 9.98 -8.22 12.76
CA ASN A 177 11.44 -8.33 12.83
C ASN A 177 12.12 -7.76 11.58
N ASN A 178 11.93 -6.46 11.36
CA ASN A 178 12.63 -5.72 10.31
C ASN A 178 12.72 -4.23 10.69
N THR A 179 13.95 -3.72 10.74
CA THR A 179 14.24 -2.36 11.21
C THR A 179 13.58 -1.28 10.35
N ASP A 180 13.51 -1.46 9.02
CA ASP A 180 12.87 -0.46 8.14
C ASP A 180 11.36 -0.39 8.35
N VAL A 181 10.71 -1.54 8.55
CA VAL A 181 9.28 -1.60 8.90
C VAL A 181 9.04 -0.96 10.27
N GLN A 182 9.90 -1.24 11.27
CA GLN A 182 9.82 -0.62 12.59
C GLN A 182 9.97 0.90 12.50
N ASN A 183 10.97 1.39 11.76
CA ASN A 183 11.21 2.81 11.54
C ASN A 183 10.02 3.50 10.87
N LEU A 184 9.39 2.87 9.87
CA LEU A 184 8.17 3.37 9.25
C LEU A 184 7.04 3.54 10.30
N LEU A 185 6.85 2.54 11.18
CA LEU A 185 5.80 2.55 12.21
C LEU A 185 6.11 3.54 13.36
N LEU A 186 7.38 3.82 13.62
CA LEU A 186 7.79 4.88 14.54
C LEU A 186 7.52 6.26 13.93
N GLN A 187 7.83 6.45 12.64
CA GLN A 187 7.68 7.73 11.94
C GLN A 187 6.21 8.06 11.62
N LYS A 188 5.43 7.08 11.13
CA LYS A 188 4.04 7.28 10.69
C LYS A 188 3.02 6.98 11.78
N GLY A 189 3.46 6.31 12.85
CA GLY A 189 2.62 5.77 13.91
C GLY A 189 2.22 4.31 13.65
N PRO A 190 1.61 3.66 14.66
CA PRO A 190 1.08 2.32 14.55
C PRO A 190 0.11 2.16 13.36
N ALA A 191 -0.03 0.95 12.86
CA ALA A 191 -0.91 0.68 11.72
C ALA A 191 -1.75 -0.58 11.91
N PHE A 192 -3.01 -0.52 11.49
CA PHE A 192 -3.82 -1.72 11.33
C PHE A 192 -3.40 -2.41 10.04
N VAL A 193 -2.97 -3.68 10.13
CA VAL A 193 -2.48 -4.45 8.98
C VAL A 193 -3.07 -5.86 8.99
N SER A 194 -3.53 -6.29 7.81
CA SER A 194 -3.94 -7.67 7.53
C SER A 194 -3.21 -8.14 6.27
N SER A 195 -3.04 -9.44 6.06
CA SER A 195 -2.42 -9.96 4.83
C SER A 195 -3.09 -9.43 3.55
N ALA A 196 -2.35 -9.20 2.47
CA ALA A 196 -2.85 -8.57 1.24
C ALA A 196 -3.56 -9.57 0.30
N ASN A 197 -4.47 -10.40 0.82
CA ASN A 197 -5.27 -11.38 0.09
C ASN A 197 -6.77 -11.25 0.43
N ILE A 198 -7.67 -11.80 -0.40
CA ILE A 198 -9.07 -11.96 0.05
C ILE A 198 -9.06 -12.96 1.22
N SER A 199 -9.94 -12.77 2.20
CA SER A 199 -10.00 -13.68 3.35
C SER A 199 -10.14 -15.13 2.88
N ASN A 200 -9.33 -16.02 3.46
CA ASN A 200 -9.26 -17.46 3.15
C ASN A 200 -8.76 -17.81 1.73
N GLN A 201 -8.13 -16.88 1.00
CA GLN A 201 -7.41 -17.19 -0.25
C GLN A 201 -5.90 -17.31 -0.01
N ASN A 202 -5.16 -17.80 -1.02
CA ASN A 202 -3.71 -17.84 -1.01
C ASN A 202 -3.10 -16.45 -0.74
N ASN A 203 -1.94 -16.45 -0.10
CA ASN A 203 -1.16 -15.23 0.12
C ASN A 203 -0.65 -14.70 -1.22
N LEU A 204 -0.60 -13.37 -1.35
CA LEU A 204 -0.13 -12.71 -2.55
C LEU A 204 1.29 -12.20 -2.36
N THR A 205 2.10 -12.33 -3.40
CA THR A 205 3.32 -11.56 -3.58
C THR A 205 2.99 -10.07 -3.70
N LEU A 206 4.00 -9.21 -3.57
CA LEU A 206 3.80 -7.77 -3.70
C LEU A 206 3.29 -7.38 -5.10
N GLU A 207 3.75 -8.10 -6.13
CA GLU A 207 3.32 -7.86 -7.50
C GLU A 207 1.84 -8.21 -7.69
N GLU A 208 1.42 -9.39 -7.22
CA GLU A 208 0.03 -9.82 -7.27
C GLU A 208 -0.87 -8.90 -6.44
N ALA A 209 -0.42 -8.46 -5.25
CA ALA A 209 -1.16 -7.53 -4.42
C ALA A 209 -1.36 -6.17 -5.13
N THR A 210 -0.32 -5.64 -5.78
CA THR A 210 -0.41 -4.40 -6.56
C THR A 210 -1.36 -4.54 -7.75
N LYS A 211 -1.32 -5.69 -8.45
CA LYS A 211 -2.26 -6.02 -9.54
C LYS A 211 -3.69 -6.16 -9.04
N LYS A 212 -3.90 -6.71 -7.84
CA LYS A 212 -5.25 -6.89 -7.26
C LYS A 212 -5.83 -5.60 -6.72
N PHE A 213 -4.99 -4.77 -6.08
CA PHE A 213 -5.39 -3.51 -5.44
C PHE A 213 -4.85 -2.30 -6.21
N THR A 214 -5.12 -2.23 -7.52
CA THR A 214 -4.56 -1.22 -8.44
C THR A 214 -4.81 0.24 -8.07
N CYS A 215 -5.78 0.52 -7.20
CA CYS A 215 -6.10 1.87 -6.73
C CYS A 215 -5.37 2.28 -5.43
N ILE A 216 -4.57 1.39 -4.84
CA ILE A 216 -3.74 1.67 -3.67
C ILE A 216 -2.34 2.02 -4.16
N LEU A 217 -2.01 3.31 -4.14
CA LEU A 217 -0.72 3.81 -4.67
C LEU A 217 0.38 3.89 -3.60
N ASN A 218 0.03 3.86 -2.31
CA ASN A 218 1.03 3.84 -1.24
C ASN A 218 1.58 2.42 -1.10
N VAL A 219 2.82 2.20 -1.52
CA VAL A 219 3.49 0.90 -1.44
C VAL A 219 4.82 1.05 -0.69
N TYR A 220 4.96 0.31 0.40
CA TYR A 220 6.16 0.22 1.21
C TYR A 220 6.80 -1.16 0.99
N ASN A 221 7.72 -1.24 0.05
CA ASN A 221 8.51 -2.46 -0.22
C ASN A 221 9.84 -2.37 0.54
N LEU A 222 9.83 -2.80 1.79
CA LEU A 222 10.92 -2.62 2.75
C LEU A 222 11.64 -3.93 3.12
N THR A 223 11.08 -5.09 2.77
CA THR A 223 11.65 -6.39 3.17
C THR A 223 11.08 -7.53 2.32
N VAL A 224 11.68 -8.71 2.44
CA VAL A 224 11.20 -9.96 1.83
C VAL A 224 10.70 -10.86 2.95
N GLY A 225 9.41 -11.20 2.90
CA GLY A 225 8.79 -12.05 3.92
C GLY A 225 9.06 -13.53 3.69
N ASN A 226 8.96 -14.32 4.75
CA ASN A 226 9.16 -15.78 4.69
C ASN A 226 7.96 -16.56 4.10
N GLY A 227 6.88 -15.88 3.71
CA GLY A 227 5.69 -16.50 3.10
C GLY A 227 4.75 -17.20 4.09
N THR A 228 5.10 -17.22 5.39
CA THR A 228 4.29 -17.84 6.45
C THR A 228 3.60 -16.78 7.28
N ALA A 229 2.37 -17.07 7.72
CA ALA A 229 1.62 -16.13 8.53
C ALA A 229 2.05 -16.20 10.01
N SER A 230 1.97 -15.08 10.73
CA SER A 230 2.40 -15.01 12.13
C SER A 230 1.65 -15.98 13.07
N THR A 231 2.32 -16.52 14.07
CA THR A 231 1.63 -17.20 15.19
C THR A 231 0.77 -16.19 15.95
N ILE A 232 -0.40 -16.58 16.44
CA ILE A 232 -1.29 -15.74 17.25
C ILE A 232 -1.49 -16.37 18.62
N ILE A 233 -1.10 -15.66 19.67
CA ILE A 233 -1.20 -16.12 21.06
C ILE A 233 -2.10 -15.17 21.83
N ASP A 234 -3.10 -15.71 22.53
CA ASP A 234 -3.87 -14.94 23.50
C ASP A 234 -3.16 -14.96 24.86
N LEU A 235 -2.64 -13.81 25.31
CA LEU A 235 -1.85 -13.76 26.55
C LEU A 235 -2.68 -13.97 27.82
N LYS A 236 -4.00 -13.75 27.76
CA LYS A 236 -4.89 -13.99 28.90
C LYS A 236 -5.09 -15.48 29.12
N THR A 237 -5.28 -16.24 28.06
CA THR A 237 -5.56 -17.68 28.10
C THR A 237 -4.33 -18.55 27.85
N LYS A 238 -3.22 -17.94 27.41
CA LYS A 238 -2.00 -18.58 26.90
C LYS A 238 -2.23 -19.58 25.74
N LYS A 239 -3.40 -19.48 25.08
CA LYS A 239 -3.77 -20.35 23.95
C LYS A 239 -3.14 -19.84 22.65
N VAL A 240 -2.56 -20.76 21.87
CA VAL A 240 -2.16 -20.53 20.48
C VAL A 240 -3.40 -20.71 19.60
N LEU A 241 -3.76 -19.67 18.84
CA LEU A 241 -4.93 -19.65 17.96
C LEU A 241 -4.58 -19.99 16.50
N ARG A 242 -3.31 -19.82 16.16
CA ARG A 242 -2.65 -20.17 14.90
C ARG A 242 -1.16 -20.20 15.18
#